data_AF-A0A4V3RBB5-F1
#
_entry.id   AF-A0A4V3RBB5-F1
#
_cell.length_a   1.000
_cell.length_b   1.000
_cell.length_c   1.000
_cell.angle_alpha   90.00
_cell.angle_beta   90.00
_cell.angle_gamma   90.00
#
_symmetry.space_group_name_H-M   'P 1'
#
loop_
_entity.id
_entity.type
_entity.pdbx_description
1 polymer ?
#
loop_
_entity_poly.entity_id
_entity_poly.type
_entity_poly.pdbx_seq_one_letter_code
_entity_poly.pdbx_strand_id
1 'polypeptide(L)'
;MSLSAATITVLASEPGIKIEHLGTNNTIVRVDSDSKYLLLPVQESIDDATVKIIVDGKLERTLAVRMAKSKVDYTVPLDLTPYKGHDLILDVVTSQSRSSVREAKDDACWNNLAFADTIDTTNREKYRPIYHHTPLYGWMNDPNGMVYKDGVWHLCYQWNPYGSKWQNLSWGQSTSRDLIHWDHQLNPVVEPDGLGMIFSGSSAIDTANSAGFGKDAIVSMYTSAGTSQIQSLAWSDDNGTTYHKYPGNPVITLESEARDPNMFWNDETKLWTLVLAHALDHEMLIFTSPDMKEWTLKSAFGKGLGSQDGVWECPDLFKLPVEGSDESKWVLLCNINPGGPFGGSATQYFIGDFDGTTFTPDRDASGNVPTKWMDYGKDHYATVSFSNAPDNRRTVIGWMSNWQYAAEVPTMQFRSANTLPREVGLFKGNDGQIYASSAPSPELLSLRGKAVTDVKSIKAGAKARNYNLPSVNDGACEIVMDIEPGRTSDVTLTLSNHKGEKVVMTYNPAEETMSFDRRESGVTDFSQDFPAVTVSPTFGKDSRLSLRIFIDRSSIEVFGNDGRFVMTNLVFPTTSYTTLSLSAANGKAKINNLKIYTIK
;
A
#
# COMPACT_ATOMS: atom_id res chain seq x y z
N MET A 1 -13.70 -29.79 -51.50
CA MET A 1 -13.38 -29.07 -50.26
C MET A 1 -14.34 -27.91 -50.16
N SER A 2 -15.41 -28.03 -49.34
CA SER A 2 -16.33 -26.91 -49.11
C SER A 2 -15.70 -25.98 -48.08
N LEU A 3 -15.47 -24.73 -48.45
CA LEU A 3 -15.27 -23.67 -47.47
C LEU A 3 -16.61 -23.48 -46.74
N SER A 4 -16.71 -23.94 -45.49
CA SER A 4 -17.76 -23.47 -44.59
C SER A 4 -17.53 -21.98 -44.37
N ALA A 5 -18.44 -21.16 -44.89
CA ALA A 5 -18.51 -19.76 -44.52
C ALA A 5 -18.87 -19.69 -43.02
N ALA A 6 -17.94 -19.21 -42.20
CA ALA A 6 -18.21 -18.90 -40.81
C ALA A 6 -19.23 -17.75 -40.77
N THR A 7 -20.45 -18.03 -40.35
CA THR A 7 -21.48 -17.03 -40.09
C THR A 7 -21.06 -16.20 -38.88
N ILE A 8 -20.52 -15.00 -39.11
CA ILE A 8 -20.28 -14.01 -38.06
C ILE A 8 -21.64 -13.59 -37.53
N THR A 9 -21.91 -13.88 -36.27
CA THR A 9 -23.15 -13.45 -35.59
C THR A 9 -22.88 -12.06 -35.03
N VAL A 10 -23.63 -11.05 -35.49
CA VAL A 10 -23.55 -9.68 -34.98
C VAL A 10 -24.66 -9.49 -33.94
N LEU A 11 -24.27 -9.22 -32.70
CA LEU A 11 -25.17 -8.81 -31.62
C LEU A 11 -24.97 -7.32 -31.34
N ALA A 12 -26.07 -6.59 -31.14
CA ALA A 12 -26.06 -5.22 -30.62
C ALA A 12 -26.71 -5.26 -29.24
N SER A 13 -25.90 -5.10 -28.18
CA SER A 13 -26.38 -5.05 -26.80
C SER A 13 -26.69 -3.62 -26.35
N GLU A 14 -25.97 -2.64 -26.89
CA GLU A 14 -26.10 -1.20 -26.61
C GLU A 14 -25.82 -0.43 -27.93
N PRO A 15 -26.59 0.62 -28.28
CA PRO A 15 -26.30 1.44 -29.46
C PRO A 15 -24.86 1.98 -29.44
N GLY A 16 -24.11 1.78 -30.53
CA GLY A 16 -22.69 2.17 -30.61
C GLY A 16 -21.70 1.04 -30.28
N ILE A 17 -22.19 -0.13 -29.84
CA ILE A 17 -21.36 -1.34 -29.65
C ILE A 17 -21.71 -2.37 -30.71
N LYS A 18 -20.70 -2.78 -31.50
CA LYS A 18 -20.83 -3.89 -32.46
C LYS A 18 -19.91 -5.05 -32.06
N ILE A 19 -20.48 -6.22 -31.84
CA ILE A 19 -19.75 -7.41 -31.40
C ILE A 19 -19.67 -8.43 -32.55
N GLU A 20 -18.46 -8.91 -32.84
CA GLU A 20 -18.17 -9.88 -33.90
C GLU A 20 -17.34 -11.05 -33.33
N HIS A 21 -17.95 -12.23 -33.17
CA HIS A 21 -17.24 -13.41 -32.71
C HIS A 21 -16.47 -14.07 -33.86
N LEU A 22 -15.15 -14.16 -33.73
CA LEU A 22 -14.26 -14.70 -34.75
C LEU A 22 -13.95 -16.19 -34.54
N GLY A 23 -14.20 -16.71 -33.34
CA GLY A 23 -14.01 -18.10 -32.99
C GLY A 23 -14.41 -18.38 -31.54
N THR A 24 -14.02 -19.55 -31.03
CA THR A 24 -14.44 -20.03 -29.71
C THR A 24 -14.05 -19.10 -28.56
N ASN A 25 -12.94 -18.38 -28.66
CA ASN A 25 -12.44 -17.51 -27.59
C ASN A 25 -12.02 -16.11 -28.04
N ASN A 26 -12.29 -15.75 -29.30
CA ASN A 26 -11.86 -14.47 -29.87
C ASN A 26 -13.05 -13.65 -30.36
N THR A 27 -13.14 -12.40 -29.88
CA THR A 27 -14.26 -11.50 -30.13
C THR A 27 -13.73 -10.09 -30.39
N ILE A 28 -14.22 -9.47 -31.46
CA ILE A 28 -13.99 -8.06 -31.77
C ILE A 28 -15.16 -7.24 -31.25
N VAL A 29 -14.87 -6.19 -30.49
CA VAL A 29 -15.85 -5.18 -30.08
C VAL A 29 -15.46 -3.86 -30.72
N ARG A 30 -16.34 -3.32 -31.58
CA ARG A 30 -16.19 -1.99 -32.17
C ARG A 30 -16.98 -1.00 -31.34
N VAL A 31 -16.37 0.12 -31.02
CA VAL A 31 -16.90 1.13 -30.12
C VAL A 31 -17.05 2.44 -30.89
N ASP A 32 -18.28 2.93 -30.97
CA ASP A 32 -18.66 4.20 -31.58
C ASP A 32 -19.55 4.96 -30.59
N SER A 33 -18.96 5.88 -29.83
CA SER A 33 -19.65 6.65 -28.79
C SER A 33 -18.89 7.91 -28.41
N ASP A 34 -19.64 8.94 -28.04
CA ASP A 34 -19.13 10.19 -27.45
C ASP A 34 -18.99 10.14 -25.92
N SER A 35 -19.38 9.02 -25.28
CA SER A 35 -19.35 8.86 -23.83
C SER A 35 -17.93 8.80 -23.29
N LYS A 36 -17.72 9.19 -22.03
CA LYS A 36 -16.37 9.17 -21.42
C LYS A 36 -15.82 7.76 -21.18
N TYR A 37 -16.67 6.80 -20.85
CA TYR A 37 -16.24 5.48 -20.42
C TYR A 37 -17.01 4.36 -21.14
N LEU A 38 -16.31 3.26 -21.42
CA LEU A 38 -16.89 1.95 -21.66
C LEU A 38 -16.75 1.11 -20.38
N LEU A 39 -17.86 0.68 -19.80
CA LEU A 39 -17.89 -0.18 -18.63
C LEU A 39 -17.69 -1.63 -19.05
N LEU A 40 -16.56 -2.23 -18.63
CA LEU A 40 -16.21 -3.62 -18.88
C LEU A 40 -16.77 -4.51 -17.76
N PRO A 41 -17.63 -5.49 -18.06
CA PRO A 41 -18.19 -6.39 -17.05
C PRO A 41 -17.16 -7.41 -16.57
N VAL A 42 -17.00 -7.51 -15.26
CA VAL A 42 -16.00 -8.36 -14.61
C VAL A 42 -16.65 -9.48 -13.80
N GLN A 43 -16.04 -10.66 -13.83
CA GLN A 43 -16.31 -11.76 -12.91
C GLN A 43 -15.04 -12.10 -12.12
N GLU A 44 -15.09 -12.02 -10.80
CA GLU A 44 -13.90 -12.12 -9.94
C GLU A 44 -13.22 -13.50 -10.01
N SER A 45 -14.03 -14.54 -10.23
CA SER A 45 -13.66 -15.95 -10.14
C SER A 45 -13.11 -16.56 -11.45
N ILE A 46 -12.83 -15.76 -12.48
CA ILE A 46 -12.34 -16.26 -13.78
C ILE A 46 -10.95 -15.70 -14.10
N ASP A 47 -10.22 -16.39 -14.98
CA ASP A 47 -8.88 -15.97 -15.42
C ASP A 47 -8.97 -14.81 -16.40
N ASP A 48 -7.96 -13.93 -16.36
CA ASP A 48 -7.88 -12.75 -17.21
C ASP A 48 -8.03 -13.08 -18.70
N ALA A 49 -8.82 -12.28 -19.41
CA ALA A 49 -8.82 -12.19 -20.85
C ALA A 49 -7.79 -11.14 -21.29
N THR A 50 -7.15 -11.37 -22.43
CA THR A 50 -6.36 -10.35 -23.10
C THR A 50 -7.29 -9.43 -23.88
N VAL A 51 -7.24 -8.13 -23.60
CA VAL A 51 -7.99 -7.09 -24.31
C VAL A 51 -6.99 -6.17 -24.98
N LYS A 52 -6.85 -6.28 -26.30
CA LYS A 52 -6.02 -5.37 -27.10
C LYS A 52 -6.85 -4.18 -27.54
N ILE A 53 -6.38 -2.98 -27.21
CA ILE A 53 -6.96 -1.73 -27.68
C ILE A 53 -6.28 -1.35 -28.99
N ILE A 54 -7.07 -1.29 -30.06
CA ILE A 54 -6.61 -0.97 -31.42
C ILE A 54 -7.27 0.33 -31.86
N VAL A 55 -6.47 1.33 -32.20
CA VAL A 55 -6.89 2.66 -32.61
C VAL A 55 -6.41 2.91 -34.05
N ASP A 56 -7.32 3.21 -34.97
CA ASP A 56 -7.03 3.40 -36.40
C ASP A 56 -6.19 2.25 -37.01
N GLY A 57 -6.47 1.02 -36.57
CA GLY A 57 -5.78 -0.18 -37.02
C GLY A 57 -4.39 -0.43 -36.40
N LYS A 58 -3.96 0.37 -35.43
CA LYS A 58 -2.70 0.19 -34.69
C LYS A 58 -2.96 -0.30 -33.26
N LEU A 59 -2.15 -1.25 -32.80
CA LEU A 59 -2.17 -1.67 -31.40
C LEU A 59 -1.65 -0.52 -30.53
N GLU A 60 -2.49 -0.04 -29.63
CA GLU A 60 -2.16 1.04 -28.68
C GLU A 60 -1.68 0.45 -27.35
N ARG A 61 -2.48 -0.42 -26.75
CA ARG A 61 -2.18 -1.06 -25.45
C ARG A 61 -2.85 -2.42 -25.35
N THR A 62 -2.31 -3.26 -24.46
CA THR A 62 -2.90 -4.55 -24.10
C THR A 62 -3.23 -4.55 -22.63
N LEU A 63 -4.44 -4.96 -22.29
CA LEU A 63 -4.96 -5.06 -20.93
C LEU A 63 -5.26 -6.51 -20.57
N ALA A 64 -5.11 -6.86 -19.30
CA ALA A 64 -5.61 -8.08 -18.70
C ALA A 64 -6.90 -7.77 -17.92
N VAL A 65 -8.04 -8.31 -18.33
CA VAL A 65 -9.35 -8.04 -17.71
C VAL A 65 -10.12 -9.32 -17.53
N ARG A 66 -10.69 -9.54 -16.35
CA ARG A 66 -11.51 -10.72 -16.03
C ARG A 66 -12.93 -10.60 -16.59
N MET A 67 -13.03 -10.57 -17.92
CA MET A 67 -14.29 -10.41 -18.65
C MET A 67 -15.33 -11.44 -18.19
N ALA A 68 -16.50 -10.96 -17.77
CA ALA A 68 -17.56 -11.75 -17.18
C ALA A 68 -18.01 -12.92 -18.07
N LYS A 69 -17.91 -14.15 -17.56
CA LYS A 69 -18.33 -15.35 -18.28
C LYS A 69 -19.78 -15.71 -17.98
N SER A 70 -20.13 -16.08 -16.76
CA SER A 70 -21.49 -16.55 -16.41
C SER A 70 -22.34 -15.51 -15.69
N LYS A 71 -21.71 -14.55 -15.03
CA LYS A 71 -22.37 -13.46 -14.29
C LYS A 71 -21.47 -12.24 -14.26
N VAL A 72 -22.05 -11.08 -14.02
CA VAL A 72 -21.33 -9.84 -13.73
C VAL A 72 -21.28 -9.65 -12.23
N ASP A 73 -20.07 -9.59 -11.67
CA ASP A 73 -19.86 -9.29 -10.25
C ASP A 73 -19.74 -7.77 -10.03
N TYR A 74 -19.02 -7.09 -10.91
CA TYR A 74 -18.86 -5.64 -10.94
C TYR A 74 -18.43 -5.18 -12.34
N THR A 75 -18.30 -3.88 -12.55
CA THR A 75 -17.78 -3.29 -13.80
C THR A 75 -16.53 -2.46 -13.51
N VAL A 76 -15.64 -2.35 -14.49
CA VAL A 76 -14.48 -1.45 -14.47
C VAL A 76 -14.51 -0.51 -15.67
N PRO A 77 -14.15 0.76 -15.52
CA PRO A 77 -14.22 1.73 -16.61
C PRO A 77 -12.96 1.68 -17.49
N LEU A 78 -13.16 1.67 -18.80
CA LEU A 78 -12.15 2.02 -19.80
C LEU A 78 -12.40 3.46 -20.26
N ASP A 79 -11.44 4.36 -20.02
CA ASP A 79 -11.52 5.75 -20.48
C ASP A 79 -11.44 5.82 -22.01
N LEU A 80 -12.47 6.40 -22.62
CA LEU A 80 -12.59 6.59 -24.07
C LEU A 80 -12.12 7.97 -24.52
N THR A 81 -11.88 8.89 -23.59
CA THR A 81 -11.50 10.29 -23.88
C THR A 81 -10.29 10.38 -24.82
N PRO A 82 -9.21 9.58 -24.64
CA PRO A 82 -8.06 9.62 -25.54
C PRO A 82 -8.35 9.15 -26.97
N TYR A 83 -9.45 8.44 -27.20
CA TYR A 83 -9.79 7.79 -28.48
C TYR A 83 -10.90 8.54 -29.25
N LYS A 84 -11.33 9.69 -28.76
CA LYS A 84 -12.40 10.47 -29.40
C LYS A 84 -12.02 10.87 -30.83
N GLY A 85 -12.89 10.55 -31.78
CA GLY A 85 -12.68 10.84 -33.20
C GLY A 85 -11.80 9.83 -33.95
N HIS A 86 -11.41 8.73 -33.31
CA HIS A 86 -10.65 7.63 -33.89
C HIS A 86 -11.48 6.34 -34.00
N ASP A 87 -11.09 5.45 -34.90
CA ASP A 87 -11.70 4.13 -35.02
C ASP A 87 -11.19 3.23 -33.88
N LEU A 88 -12.06 2.94 -32.90
CA LEU A 88 -11.73 2.14 -31.72
C LEU A 88 -12.23 0.69 -31.82
N ILE A 89 -11.31 -0.24 -31.64
CA ILE A 89 -11.57 -1.69 -31.60
C ILE A 89 -10.94 -2.31 -30.35
N LEU A 90 -11.68 -3.18 -29.68
CA LEU A 90 -11.16 -4.08 -28.66
C LEU A 90 -11.09 -5.50 -29.27
N ASP A 91 -9.88 -6.04 -29.42
CA ASP A 91 -9.64 -7.45 -29.76
C ASP A 91 -9.50 -8.25 -28.47
N VAL A 92 -10.55 -8.98 -28.11
CA VAL A 92 -10.66 -9.71 -26.84
C VAL A 92 -10.42 -11.20 -27.07
N VAL A 93 -9.48 -11.75 -26.30
CA VAL A 93 -9.17 -13.19 -26.24
C VAL A 93 -9.44 -13.70 -24.83
N THR A 94 -10.51 -14.47 -24.67
CA THR A 94 -10.86 -15.07 -23.37
C THR A 94 -10.04 -16.33 -23.09
N SER A 95 -9.70 -16.51 -21.82
CA SER A 95 -9.05 -17.72 -21.31
C SER A 95 -9.94 -18.95 -21.53
N GLN A 96 -9.34 -20.09 -21.89
CA GLN A 96 -10.05 -21.37 -22.03
C GLN A 96 -9.38 -22.40 -21.13
N SER A 97 -10.18 -23.19 -20.40
CA SER A 97 -9.67 -24.29 -19.59
C SER A 97 -9.87 -25.62 -20.32
N ARG A 98 -9.01 -26.61 -20.06
CA ARG A 98 -9.16 -27.96 -20.63
C ARG A 98 -10.42 -28.68 -20.15
N SER A 99 -11.03 -28.24 -19.05
CA SER A 99 -12.19 -28.87 -18.41
C SER A 99 -13.54 -28.26 -18.84
N SER A 100 -13.54 -27.07 -19.45
CA SER A 100 -14.77 -26.45 -19.98
C SER A 100 -14.44 -25.54 -21.16
N VAL A 101 -14.70 -26.01 -22.39
CA VAL A 101 -14.70 -25.16 -23.58
C VAL A 101 -16.06 -24.47 -23.64
N ARG A 102 -16.07 -23.17 -23.39
CA ARG A 102 -17.27 -22.33 -23.55
C ARG A 102 -17.09 -21.45 -24.77
N GLU A 103 -18.11 -21.41 -25.61
CA GLU A 103 -18.14 -20.49 -26.74
C GLU A 103 -18.22 -19.06 -26.21
N ALA A 104 -17.26 -18.20 -26.57
CA ALA A 104 -17.20 -16.82 -26.10
C ALA A 104 -18.52 -16.10 -26.34
N LYS A 105 -19.24 -16.37 -27.43
CA LYS A 105 -20.54 -15.77 -27.73
C LYS A 105 -21.59 -15.92 -26.61
N ASP A 106 -21.44 -16.92 -25.76
CA ASP A 106 -22.36 -17.20 -24.66
C ASP A 106 -21.94 -16.48 -23.36
N ASP A 107 -20.80 -15.78 -23.34
CA ASP A 107 -20.29 -15.07 -22.17
C ASP A 107 -21.15 -13.85 -21.83
N ALA A 108 -21.34 -13.63 -20.52
CA ALA A 108 -22.22 -12.60 -19.99
C ALA A 108 -21.74 -11.19 -20.33
N CYS A 109 -20.43 -10.97 -20.48
CA CYS A 109 -19.88 -9.64 -20.74
C CYS A 109 -20.47 -8.97 -21.99
N TRP A 110 -20.76 -9.71 -23.06
CA TRP A 110 -21.21 -9.12 -24.33
C TRP A 110 -22.56 -8.43 -24.24
N ASN A 111 -23.44 -8.91 -23.36
CA ASN A 111 -24.76 -8.32 -23.12
C ASN A 111 -24.76 -7.27 -21.99
N ASN A 112 -23.61 -7.02 -21.36
CA ASN A 112 -23.51 -6.13 -20.19
C ASN A 112 -22.49 -5.00 -20.37
N LEU A 113 -21.84 -4.89 -21.54
CA LEU A 113 -21.07 -3.70 -21.90
C LEU A 113 -22.01 -2.50 -21.94
N ALA A 114 -21.59 -1.38 -21.36
CA ALA A 114 -22.39 -0.17 -21.27
C ALA A 114 -21.53 1.08 -21.36
N PHE A 115 -22.09 2.16 -21.93
CA PHE A 115 -21.46 3.47 -21.90
C PHE A 115 -21.81 4.23 -20.63
N ALA A 116 -20.89 5.08 -20.17
CA ALA A 116 -21.13 5.97 -19.04
C ALA A 116 -20.31 7.26 -19.15
N ASP A 117 -20.83 8.34 -18.58
CA ASP A 117 -20.11 9.63 -18.44
C ASP A 117 -19.54 9.84 -17.03
N THR A 118 -19.90 8.97 -16.09
CA THR A 118 -19.45 8.99 -14.69
C THR A 118 -19.20 7.57 -14.20
N ILE A 119 -18.25 7.42 -13.28
CA ILE A 119 -17.96 6.15 -12.62
C ILE A 119 -18.72 6.08 -11.30
N ASP A 120 -19.41 4.97 -11.05
CA ASP A 120 -20.04 4.72 -9.76
C ASP A 120 -19.00 4.24 -8.74
N THR A 121 -18.59 5.16 -7.88
CA THR A 121 -17.63 4.93 -6.79
C THR A 121 -18.30 4.60 -5.45
N THR A 122 -19.60 4.33 -5.45
CA THR A 122 -20.34 3.99 -4.22
C THR A 122 -19.72 2.76 -3.57
N ASN A 123 -19.33 2.88 -2.30
CA ASN A 123 -18.78 1.78 -1.53
C ASN A 123 -19.87 0.72 -1.23
N ARG A 124 -19.70 -0.48 -1.80
CA ARG A 124 -20.54 -1.67 -1.54
C ARG A 124 -19.79 -2.78 -0.81
N GLU A 125 -18.56 -2.50 -0.42
CA GLU A 125 -17.61 -3.49 0.08
C GLU A 125 -17.66 -3.55 1.59
N LYS A 126 -18.01 -4.74 2.10
CA LYS A 126 -18.16 -4.99 3.54
C LYS A 126 -16.91 -4.61 4.32
N TYR A 127 -15.74 -4.92 3.77
CA TYR A 127 -14.46 -4.76 4.44
C TYR A 127 -13.72 -3.48 4.04
N ARG A 128 -14.34 -2.57 3.27
CA ARG A 128 -13.65 -1.33 2.92
C ARG A 128 -13.43 -0.47 4.17
N PRO A 129 -12.18 -0.09 4.48
CA PRO A 129 -11.86 0.85 5.55
C PRO A 129 -12.64 2.16 5.45
N ILE A 130 -12.84 2.81 6.60
CA ILE A 130 -13.59 4.06 6.72
C ILE A 130 -12.65 5.26 6.70
N TYR A 131 -11.44 5.14 7.26
CA TYR A 131 -10.50 6.24 7.38
C TYR A 131 -9.08 5.91 6.89
N HIS A 132 -8.84 4.69 6.42
CA HIS A 132 -7.61 4.37 5.67
C HIS A 132 -7.82 4.70 4.19
N HIS A 133 -6.76 5.18 3.54
CA HIS A 133 -6.77 5.36 2.09
C HIS A 133 -6.90 4.01 1.38
N THR A 134 -7.74 3.97 0.35
CA THR A 134 -7.93 2.85 -0.57
C THR A 134 -8.09 3.39 -1.99
N PRO A 135 -7.81 2.61 -3.05
CA PRO A 135 -8.22 3.01 -4.38
C PRO A 135 -9.75 3.01 -4.45
N LEU A 136 -10.35 3.85 -5.30
CA LEU A 136 -11.81 3.85 -5.51
C LEU A 136 -12.33 2.46 -5.90
N TYR A 137 -11.58 1.74 -6.73
CA TYR A 137 -11.83 0.37 -7.17
C TYR A 137 -10.51 -0.25 -7.67
N GLY A 138 -10.52 -1.54 -8.00
CA GLY A 138 -9.36 -2.25 -8.53
C GLY A 138 -8.34 -2.62 -7.46
N TRP A 139 -7.15 -3.00 -7.89
CA TRP A 139 -6.04 -3.41 -7.02
C TRP A 139 -5.10 -2.26 -6.74
N MET A 140 -4.73 -2.08 -5.47
CA MET A 140 -3.61 -1.23 -5.07
C MET A 140 -2.54 -2.03 -4.33
N ASN A 141 -1.28 -1.69 -4.56
CA ASN A 141 -0.18 -2.04 -3.67
C ASN A 141 0.58 -0.79 -3.21
N ASP A 142 1.86 -0.69 -3.53
CA ASP A 142 2.81 0.23 -2.91
C ASP A 142 2.36 1.70 -3.02
N PRO A 143 2.47 2.50 -1.94
CA PRO A 143 2.44 3.95 -2.03
C PRO A 143 3.67 4.44 -2.81
N ASN A 144 3.49 5.49 -3.61
CA ASN A 144 4.46 5.95 -4.59
C ASN A 144 4.42 7.46 -4.75
N GLY A 145 5.48 8.02 -5.33
CA GLY A 145 5.50 9.43 -5.77
C GLY A 145 5.09 10.44 -4.70
N MET A 146 5.25 10.09 -3.42
CA MET A 146 4.68 10.87 -2.33
C MET A 146 5.42 12.18 -2.15
N VAL A 147 4.72 13.29 -2.31
CA VAL A 147 5.29 14.64 -2.23
C VAL A 147 4.30 15.61 -1.62
N TYR A 148 4.79 16.50 -0.77
CA TYR A 148 4.01 17.64 -0.29
C TYR A 148 4.40 18.90 -1.05
N LYS A 149 3.41 19.61 -1.61
CA LYS A 149 3.62 20.89 -2.28
C LYS A 149 2.42 21.80 -2.09
N ASP A 150 2.69 23.07 -1.76
CA ASP A 150 1.68 24.15 -1.68
C ASP A 150 0.43 23.81 -0.83
N GLY A 151 0.63 23.17 0.32
CA GLY A 151 -0.48 22.82 1.22
C GLY A 151 -1.23 21.55 0.83
N VAL A 152 -0.69 20.74 -0.08
CA VAL A 152 -1.30 19.51 -0.59
C VAL A 152 -0.32 18.34 -0.46
N TRP A 153 -0.79 17.25 0.13
CA TRP A 153 -0.15 15.95 0.16
C TRP A 153 -0.57 15.16 -1.07
N HIS A 154 0.38 14.80 -1.93
CA HIS A 154 0.16 13.95 -3.10
C HIS A 154 0.58 12.53 -2.78
N LEU A 155 -0.35 11.58 -2.91
CA LEU A 155 -0.14 10.15 -2.73
C LEU A 155 -0.41 9.46 -4.07
N CYS A 156 0.65 9.09 -4.78
CA CYS A 156 0.53 8.14 -5.87
C CYS A 156 0.58 6.71 -5.32
N TYR A 157 0.16 5.73 -6.11
CA TYR A 157 0.21 4.32 -5.72
C TYR A 157 0.14 3.41 -6.94
N GLN A 158 0.75 2.23 -6.87
CA GLN A 158 0.59 1.22 -7.92
C GLN A 158 -0.87 0.78 -7.98
N TRP A 159 -1.48 0.90 -9.16
CA TRP A 159 -2.91 0.71 -9.36
C TRP A 159 -3.23 -0.11 -10.62
N ASN A 160 -4.06 -1.14 -10.46
CA ASN A 160 -4.77 -1.79 -11.55
C ASN A 160 -6.23 -1.31 -11.56
N PRO A 161 -6.62 -0.39 -12.45
CA PRO A 161 -8.01 0.06 -12.54
C PRO A 161 -8.94 -1.00 -13.19
N TYR A 162 -8.40 -2.08 -13.75
CA TYR A 162 -9.16 -3.05 -14.54
C TYR A 162 -9.43 -4.37 -13.82
N GLY A 163 -9.12 -4.47 -12.53
CA GLY A 163 -9.42 -5.65 -11.74
C GLY A 163 -8.79 -5.63 -10.35
N SER A 164 -9.19 -6.60 -9.55
CA SER A 164 -8.83 -6.78 -8.14
C SER A 164 -7.52 -7.55 -7.91
N LYS A 165 -6.68 -7.69 -8.93
CA LYS A 165 -5.42 -8.44 -8.87
C LYS A 165 -4.26 -7.64 -9.45
N TRP A 166 -3.05 -8.05 -9.08
CA TRP A 166 -1.81 -7.50 -9.60
C TRP A 166 -1.67 -7.78 -11.11
N GLN A 167 -1.95 -6.76 -11.93
CA GLN A 167 -1.81 -6.68 -13.39
C GLN A 167 -1.95 -5.21 -13.83
N ASN A 168 -1.66 -4.86 -15.09
CA ASN A 168 -1.91 -3.55 -15.70
C ASN A 168 -1.43 -2.34 -14.88
N LEU A 169 -0.32 -2.47 -14.15
CA LEU A 169 0.05 -1.49 -13.13
C LEU A 169 0.35 -0.13 -13.73
N SER A 170 -0.29 0.86 -13.15
CA SER A 170 -0.18 2.29 -13.43
C SER A 170 0.06 3.02 -12.11
N TRP A 171 0.32 4.32 -12.13
CA TRP A 171 0.19 5.13 -10.91
C TRP A 171 -1.19 5.78 -10.85
N GLY A 172 -2.01 5.33 -9.89
CA GLY A 172 -3.16 6.11 -9.42
C GLY A 172 -2.68 7.25 -8.52
N GLN A 173 -3.54 8.24 -8.29
CA GLN A 173 -3.22 9.36 -7.39
C GLN A 173 -4.41 9.76 -6.53
N SER A 174 -4.11 10.14 -5.29
CA SER A 174 -5.01 10.86 -4.41
C SER A 174 -4.30 12.04 -3.78
N THR A 175 -5.04 13.10 -3.47
CA THR A 175 -4.51 14.29 -2.80
C THR A 175 -5.26 14.58 -1.52
N SER A 176 -4.57 15.12 -0.53
CA SER A 176 -5.19 15.50 0.75
C SER A 176 -4.59 16.80 1.27
N ARG A 177 -5.34 17.52 2.11
CA ARG A 177 -4.82 18.65 2.89
C ARG A 177 -4.52 18.27 4.34
N ASP A 178 -4.94 17.08 4.77
CA ASP A 178 -4.88 16.63 6.16
C ASP A 178 -4.50 15.16 6.32
N LEU A 179 -3.98 14.51 5.27
CA LEU A 179 -3.58 13.09 5.24
C LEU A 179 -4.71 12.07 5.53
N ILE A 180 -5.96 12.53 5.64
CA ILE A 180 -7.08 11.71 6.07
C ILE A 180 -8.19 11.72 5.03
N HIS A 181 -8.59 12.92 4.61
CA HIS A 181 -9.63 13.10 3.60
C HIS A 181 -8.95 13.21 2.26
N TRP A 182 -9.17 12.21 1.40
CA TRP A 182 -8.49 12.05 0.13
C TRP A 182 -9.43 12.36 -1.03
N ASP A 183 -9.00 13.27 -1.89
CA ASP A 183 -9.59 13.51 -3.20
C ASP A 183 -8.91 12.59 -4.22
N HIS A 184 -9.70 11.76 -4.90
CA HIS A 184 -9.19 10.73 -5.80
C HIS A 184 -9.19 11.19 -7.25
N GLN A 185 -8.09 10.93 -7.97
CA GLN A 185 -8.10 10.97 -9.43
C GLN A 185 -8.86 9.75 -9.97
N LEU A 186 -9.69 9.96 -11.00
CA LEU A 186 -10.51 8.89 -11.59
C LEU A 186 -9.73 8.02 -12.60
N ASN A 187 -8.68 8.59 -13.19
CA ASN A 187 -7.81 7.92 -14.15
C ASN A 187 -6.38 7.89 -13.60
N PRO A 188 -5.54 6.92 -14.02
CA PRO A 188 -4.14 6.93 -13.65
C PRO A 188 -3.43 8.20 -14.15
N VAL A 189 -2.47 8.70 -13.36
CA VAL A 189 -1.69 9.89 -13.70
C VAL A 189 -0.40 9.54 -14.47
N VAL A 190 0.11 8.31 -14.30
CA VAL A 190 1.17 7.74 -15.13
C VAL A 190 0.72 6.38 -15.63
N GLU A 191 0.48 6.28 -16.94
CA GLU A 191 0.04 5.05 -17.58
C GLU A 191 1.20 4.26 -18.22
N PRO A 192 1.07 2.92 -18.32
CA PRO A 192 1.95 2.06 -19.10
C PRO A 192 2.17 2.55 -20.54
N ASP A 193 3.33 2.23 -21.10
CA ASP A 193 3.63 2.42 -22.52
C ASP A 193 4.48 1.27 -23.07
N GLY A 194 5.15 1.48 -24.21
CA GLY A 194 6.03 0.50 -24.82
C GLY A 194 7.21 0.05 -23.96
N LEU A 195 7.52 0.75 -22.86
CA LEU A 195 8.53 0.35 -21.87
C LEU A 195 7.96 -0.56 -20.76
N GLY A 196 6.64 -0.76 -20.71
CA GLY A 196 5.97 -1.70 -19.83
C GLY A 196 5.08 -1.07 -18.76
N MET A 197 4.78 -1.84 -17.72
CA MET A 197 3.99 -1.42 -16.58
C MET A 197 4.74 -0.38 -15.73
N ILE A 198 3.99 0.40 -14.95
CA ILE A 198 4.53 1.45 -14.08
C ILE A 198 4.64 0.89 -12.67
N PHE A 199 5.85 0.49 -12.29
CA PHE A 199 6.19 0.01 -10.95
C PHE A 199 6.53 1.16 -10.00
N SER A 200 6.95 0.82 -8.78
CA SER A 200 7.19 1.79 -7.72
C SER A 200 8.31 2.80 -8.02
N GLY A 201 8.33 3.86 -7.23
CA GLY A 201 9.22 5.00 -7.37
C GLY A 201 8.79 6.19 -6.51
N SER A 202 9.53 7.29 -6.64
CA SER A 202 9.43 8.47 -5.78
C SER A 202 9.21 9.75 -6.58
N SER A 203 8.96 10.85 -5.88
CA SER A 203 8.85 12.17 -6.48
C SER A 203 9.54 13.20 -5.61
N ALA A 204 10.08 14.24 -6.23
CA ALA A 204 10.72 15.36 -5.55
C ALA A 204 10.43 16.67 -6.31
N ILE A 205 10.59 17.80 -5.62
CA ILE A 205 10.42 19.12 -6.22
C ILE A 205 11.77 19.62 -6.75
N ASP A 206 11.88 19.83 -8.06
CA ASP A 206 13.07 20.41 -8.68
C ASP A 206 13.03 21.94 -8.64
N THR A 207 13.33 22.49 -7.47
CA THR A 207 13.27 23.95 -7.22
C THR A 207 14.25 24.77 -8.08
N ALA A 208 15.34 24.13 -8.52
CA ALA A 208 16.39 24.75 -9.31
C ALA A 208 16.17 24.60 -10.82
N ASN A 209 15.16 23.86 -11.26
CA ASN A 209 14.99 23.45 -12.66
C ASN A 209 16.25 22.73 -13.21
N SER A 210 16.91 21.95 -12.37
CA SER A 210 18.11 21.19 -12.73
C SER A 210 17.81 20.13 -13.80
N ALA A 211 16.63 19.53 -13.77
CA ALA A 211 16.16 18.58 -14.78
C ALA A 211 15.63 19.27 -16.05
N GLY A 212 15.44 20.59 -16.06
CA GLY A 212 14.99 21.34 -17.24
C GLY A 212 13.51 21.17 -17.59
N PHE A 213 12.69 20.68 -16.66
CA PHE A 213 11.23 20.47 -16.85
C PHE A 213 10.36 21.64 -16.40
N GLY A 214 10.97 22.69 -15.85
CA GLY A 214 10.29 23.83 -15.25
C GLY A 214 10.74 24.04 -13.81
N LYS A 215 10.76 25.30 -13.38
CA LYS A 215 11.06 25.64 -11.99
C LYS A 215 9.94 25.11 -11.09
N ASP A 216 10.32 24.46 -9.99
CA ASP A 216 9.39 23.91 -8.99
C ASP A 216 8.48 22.80 -9.57
N ALA A 217 8.90 22.17 -10.67
CA ALA A 217 8.24 20.99 -11.20
C ALA A 217 8.34 19.84 -10.19
N ILE A 218 7.26 19.07 -10.08
CA ILE A 218 7.32 17.78 -9.40
C ILE A 218 7.91 16.81 -10.42
N VAL A 219 9.09 16.26 -10.13
CA VAL A 219 9.71 15.23 -10.96
C VAL A 219 9.55 13.89 -10.28
N SER A 220 9.00 12.93 -11.00
CA SER A 220 8.78 11.56 -10.57
C SER A 220 9.77 10.63 -11.26
N MET A 221 10.42 9.77 -10.50
CA MET A 221 11.21 8.67 -11.03
C MET A 221 10.53 7.36 -10.68
N TYR A 222 10.36 6.47 -11.66
CA TYR A 222 9.63 5.21 -11.50
C TYR A 222 10.30 4.08 -12.27
N THR A 223 10.06 2.84 -11.87
CA THR A 223 10.49 1.68 -12.64
C THR A 223 9.50 1.40 -13.78
N SER A 224 9.96 1.39 -15.02
CA SER A 224 9.24 0.78 -16.15
C SER A 224 9.53 -0.72 -16.17
N ALA A 225 8.49 -1.54 -16.07
CA ALA A 225 8.57 -2.98 -15.97
C ALA A 225 8.00 -3.64 -17.23
N GLY A 226 8.87 -3.86 -18.21
CA GLY A 226 8.58 -4.57 -19.45
C GLY A 226 9.37 -5.87 -19.53
N THR A 227 10.16 -6.04 -20.60
CA THR A 227 11.13 -7.13 -20.71
C THR A 227 12.22 -7.07 -19.63
N SER A 228 12.55 -5.86 -19.18
CA SER A 228 13.50 -5.58 -18.11
C SER A 228 12.93 -4.50 -17.20
N GLN A 229 13.49 -4.39 -15.99
CA GLN A 229 13.18 -3.30 -15.06
C GLN A 229 14.19 -2.17 -15.26
N ILE A 230 13.71 -1.02 -15.76
CA ILE A 230 14.52 0.16 -16.12
C ILE A 230 13.92 1.40 -15.46
N GLN A 231 14.72 2.44 -15.22
CA GLN A 231 14.24 3.62 -14.49
C GLN A 231 13.93 4.78 -15.43
N SER A 232 12.74 5.35 -15.26
CA SER A 232 12.15 6.35 -16.14
C SER A 232 11.70 7.58 -15.34
N LEU A 233 11.58 8.71 -16.02
CA LEU A 233 11.10 9.97 -15.46
C LEU A 233 9.73 10.37 -16.02
N ALA A 234 8.95 11.00 -15.17
CA ALA A 234 7.84 11.86 -15.55
C ALA A 234 7.93 13.18 -14.76
N TRP A 235 7.24 14.22 -15.21
CA TRP A 235 7.16 15.48 -14.47
C TRP A 235 5.77 16.09 -14.54
N SER A 236 5.46 16.92 -13.56
CA SER A 236 4.28 17.77 -13.52
C SER A 236 4.72 19.22 -13.27
N ASP A 237 4.26 20.12 -14.13
CA ASP A 237 4.42 21.58 -14.01
C ASP A 237 3.11 22.28 -13.59
N ASP A 238 2.05 21.50 -13.31
CA ASP A 238 0.71 21.96 -12.89
C ASP A 238 0.33 21.46 -11.48
N ASN A 239 1.34 21.35 -10.61
CA ASN A 239 1.22 20.96 -9.21
C ASN A 239 0.62 19.55 -9.01
N GLY A 240 1.10 18.58 -9.79
CA GLY A 240 0.75 17.17 -9.66
C GLY A 240 -0.66 16.86 -10.19
N THR A 241 -1.21 17.69 -11.06
CA THR A 241 -2.53 17.44 -11.67
C THR A 241 -2.39 16.55 -12.90
N THR A 242 -1.42 16.85 -13.76
CA THR A 242 -1.07 16.06 -14.93
C THR A 242 0.42 15.77 -14.96
N TYR A 243 0.78 14.62 -15.55
CA TYR A 243 2.17 14.18 -15.67
C TYR A 243 2.54 13.92 -17.13
N HIS A 244 3.72 14.36 -17.50
CA HIS A 244 4.34 14.14 -18.80
C HIS A 244 5.49 13.16 -18.65
N LYS A 245 5.52 12.10 -19.46
CA LYS A 245 6.67 11.17 -19.47
C LYS A 245 7.83 11.77 -20.26
N TYR A 246 9.04 11.62 -19.73
CA TYR A 246 10.25 12.08 -20.39
C TYR A 246 10.50 11.30 -21.70
N PRO A 247 10.53 11.97 -22.87
CA PRO A 247 10.73 11.27 -24.14
C PRO A 247 12.08 10.55 -24.26
N GLY A 248 13.07 10.93 -23.44
CA GLY A 248 14.39 10.29 -23.39
C GLY A 248 14.47 9.11 -22.42
N ASN A 249 13.35 8.59 -21.90
CA ASN A 249 13.35 7.40 -21.06
C ASN A 249 13.87 6.15 -21.79
N PRO A 250 14.50 5.20 -21.07
CA PRO A 250 14.86 5.25 -19.64
C PRO A 250 16.12 6.10 -19.35
N VAL A 251 16.27 6.56 -18.11
CA VAL A 251 17.45 7.31 -17.63
C VAL A 251 18.47 6.44 -16.88
N ILE A 252 18.07 5.26 -16.40
CA ILE A 252 18.99 4.25 -15.85
C ILE A 252 18.63 2.88 -16.42
N THR A 253 19.65 2.18 -16.92
CA THR A 253 19.59 0.76 -17.32
C THR A 253 20.72 0.01 -16.64
N LEU A 254 20.45 -1.20 -16.15
CA LEU A 254 21.43 -2.09 -15.53
C LEU A 254 21.33 -3.48 -16.17
N GLU A 255 22.39 -4.29 -16.01
CA GLU A 255 22.40 -5.67 -16.52
C GLU A 255 21.47 -6.60 -15.73
N SER A 256 21.29 -6.30 -14.45
CA SER A 256 20.46 -7.05 -13.49
C SER A 256 19.28 -6.23 -13.01
N GLU A 257 18.25 -6.91 -12.51
CA GLU A 257 17.00 -6.28 -12.09
C GLU A 257 17.20 -5.33 -10.90
N ALA A 258 16.89 -4.06 -11.13
CA ALA A 258 16.80 -3.06 -10.09
C ALA A 258 15.51 -2.26 -10.23
N ARG A 259 14.94 -1.83 -9.09
CA ARG A 259 13.65 -1.14 -9.06
C ARG A 259 13.48 -0.23 -7.86
N ASP A 260 12.35 0.47 -7.86
CA ASP A 260 11.83 1.30 -6.79
C ASP A 260 12.74 2.51 -6.47
N PRO A 261 12.99 3.40 -7.44
CA PRO A 261 13.90 4.53 -7.25
C PRO A 261 13.37 5.53 -6.22
N ASN A 262 14.15 5.78 -5.16
CA ASN A 262 13.90 6.84 -4.19
C ASN A 262 14.96 7.95 -4.27
N MET A 263 14.55 9.15 -4.68
CA MET A 263 15.47 10.27 -4.89
C MET A 263 15.17 11.49 -4.02
N PHE A 264 16.22 12.20 -3.63
CA PHE A 264 16.14 13.47 -2.91
C PHE A 264 17.32 14.39 -3.28
N TRP A 265 17.13 15.69 -3.08
CA TRP A 265 18.21 16.66 -3.23
C TRP A 265 19.10 16.63 -1.99
N ASN A 266 20.40 16.41 -2.17
CA ASN A 266 21.37 16.41 -1.09
C ASN A 266 22.05 17.78 -0.98
N ASP A 267 21.72 18.51 0.09
CA ASP A 267 22.26 19.85 0.32
C ASP A 267 23.75 19.89 0.64
N GLU A 268 24.34 18.80 1.11
CA GLU A 268 25.77 18.75 1.43
C GLU A 268 26.60 18.57 0.14
N THR A 269 26.16 17.71 -0.77
CA THR A 269 26.89 17.42 -2.03
C THR A 269 26.45 18.31 -3.20
N LYS A 270 25.31 18.99 -3.09
CA LYS A 270 24.66 19.75 -4.17
C LYS A 270 24.39 18.90 -5.42
N LEU A 271 23.95 17.67 -5.18
CA LEU A 271 23.53 16.71 -6.21
C LEU A 271 22.24 16.03 -5.77
N TRP A 272 21.48 15.54 -6.73
CA TRP A 272 20.44 14.55 -6.48
C TRP A 272 21.09 13.26 -6.03
N THR A 273 20.60 12.66 -4.95
CA THR A 273 20.94 11.31 -4.50
C THR A 273 19.77 10.40 -4.80
N LEU A 274 20.06 9.20 -5.32
CA LEU A 274 19.09 8.15 -5.57
C LEU A 274 19.52 6.88 -4.82
N VAL A 275 18.58 6.24 -4.15
CA VAL A 275 18.70 4.88 -3.66
C VAL A 275 17.78 3.99 -4.49
N LEU A 276 18.33 2.90 -5.03
CA LEU A 276 17.64 1.97 -5.92
C LEU A 276 17.83 0.54 -5.43
N ALA A 277 16.76 -0.24 -5.32
CA ALA A 277 16.87 -1.61 -4.85
C ALA A 277 17.43 -2.51 -5.95
N HIS A 278 18.54 -3.18 -5.65
CA HIS A 278 19.09 -4.25 -6.47
C HIS A 278 18.50 -5.57 -6.02
N ALA A 279 17.25 -5.77 -6.41
CA ALA A 279 16.32 -6.58 -5.63
C ALA A 279 16.74 -8.04 -5.44
N LEU A 280 17.29 -8.67 -6.48
CA LEU A 280 17.74 -10.07 -6.47
C LEU A 280 19.13 -10.27 -5.85
N ASP A 281 19.92 -9.20 -5.73
CA ASP A 281 21.25 -9.20 -5.11
C ASP A 281 21.23 -8.80 -3.63
N HIS A 282 20.04 -8.43 -3.11
CA HIS A 282 19.77 -8.07 -1.71
C HIS A 282 20.65 -6.91 -1.21
N GLU A 283 20.77 -5.88 -2.04
CA GLU A 283 21.50 -4.65 -1.74
C GLU A 283 20.79 -3.41 -2.31
N MET A 284 21.19 -2.24 -1.83
CA MET A 284 20.74 -0.92 -2.30
C MET A 284 21.87 -0.23 -3.04
N LEU A 285 21.62 0.17 -4.28
CA LEU A 285 22.55 0.95 -5.10
C LEU A 285 22.33 2.44 -4.82
N ILE A 286 23.44 3.18 -4.66
CA ILE A 286 23.41 4.62 -4.43
C ILE A 286 24.00 5.33 -5.64
N PHE A 287 23.21 6.21 -6.24
CA PHE A 287 23.61 7.04 -7.38
C PHE A 287 23.57 8.52 -7.02
N THR A 288 24.31 9.32 -7.78
CA THR A 288 24.16 10.77 -7.76
C THR A 288 23.95 11.33 -9.16
N SER A 289 23.22 12.44 -9.28
CA SER A 289 22.99 13.13 -10.55
C SER A 289 22.96 14.66 -10.36
N PRO A 290 23.48 15.44 -11.32
CA PRO A 290 23.28 16.89 -11.33
C PRO A 290 21.89 17.30 -11.86
N ASP A 291 21.20 16.45 -12.63
CA ASP A 291 20.03 16.83 -13.45
C ASP A 291 18.90 15.78 -13.49
N MET A 292 18.99 14.75 -12.65
CA MET A 292 18.12 13.55 -12.63
C MET A 292 18.10 12.71 -13.91
N LYS A 293 18.85 13.07 -14.96
CA LYS A 293 18.87 12.35 -16.24
C LYS A 293 20.14 11.53 -16.36
N GLU A 294 21.28 12.12 -16.00
CA GLU A 294 22.58 11.47 -16.02
C GLU A 294 22.95 11.02 -14.61
N TRP A 295 22.97 9.71 -14.37
CA TRP A 295 23.23 9.13 -13.06
C TRP A 295 24.59 8.44 -13.00
N THR A 296 25.33 8.67 -11.92
CA THR A 296 26.59 7.99 -11.62
C THR A 296 26.44 7.08 -10.42
N LEU A 297 26.64 5.77 -10.58
CA LEU A 297 26.71 4.81 -9.47
C LEU A 297 27.90 5.16 -8.57
N LYS A 298 27.65 5.25 -7.26
CA LYS A 298 28.67 5.59 -6.26
C LYS A 298 29.04 4.42 -5.37
N SER A 299 28.04 3.73 -4.83
CA SER A 299 28.25 2.59 -3.95
C SER A 299 27.06 1.63 -3.97
N ALA A 300 27.24 0.49 -3.31
CA ALA A 300 26.17 -0.43 -2.94
C ALA A 300 26.22 -0.68 -1.43
N PHE A 301 25.07 -0.95 -0.81
CA PHE A 301 24.94 -1.23 0.61
C PHE A 301 24.04 -2.45 0.85
N GLY A 302 24.41 -3.30 1.81
CA GLY A 302 23.46 -4.22 2.44
C GLY A 302 23.69 -5.70 2.20
N LYS A 303 24.54 -6.10 1.23
CA LYS A 303 24.81 -7.51 0.94
C LYS A 303 25.26 -8.27 2.19
N GLY A 304 24.47 -9.28 2.59
CA GLY A 304 24.71 -10.07 3.80
C GLY A 304 24.40 -9.37 5.13
N LEU A 305 23.71 -8.23 5.11
CA LEU A 305 23.26 -7.48 6.28
C LEU A 305 21.73 -7.47 6.35
N GLY A 306 21.18 -7.40 7.56
CA GLY A 306 19.73 -7.43 7.75
C GLY A 306 19.09 -8.76 7.36
N SER A 307 17.78 -8.74 7.13
CA SER A 307 17.07 -9.88 6.53
C SER A 307 17.38 -9.96 5.03
N GLN A 308 17.65 -11.17 4.54
CA GLN A 308 18.12 -11.46 3.18
C GLN A 308 17.31 -12.61 2.53
N ASP A 309 16.22 -13.05 3.17
CA ASP A 309 15.46 -14.23 2.76
C ASP A 309 14.54 -13.99 1.55
N GLY A 310 14.49 -12.77 1.04
CA GLY A 310 13.72 -12.40 -0.13
C GLY A 310 14.19 -11.09 -0.74
N VAL A 311 13.51 -10.68 -1.81
CA VAL A 311 13.91 -9.53 -2.60
C VAL A 311 13.83 -8.24 -1.79
N TRP A 312 14.83 -7.38 -1.97
CA TRP A 312 14.86 -6.04 -1.38
C TRP A 312 14.14 -5.06 -2.30
N GLU A 313 13.28 -4.23 -1.74
CA GLU A 313 12.32 -3.40 -2.46
C GLU A 313 12.09 -2.07 -1.73
N CYS A 314 11.53 -1.09 -2.44
CA CYS A 314 11.06 0.20 -1.94
C CYS A 314 12.00 0.87 -0.92
N PRO A 315 13.24 1.25 -1.30
CA PRO A 315 14.14 1.96 -0.42
C PRO A 315 13.64 3.37 -0.09
N ASP A 316 14.11 3.91 1.04
CA ASP A 316 14.01 5.32 1.37
C ASP A 316 15.17 5.71 2.28
N LEU A 317 15.76 6.90 2.09
CA LEU A 317 16.95 7.34 2.83
C LEU A 317 16.78 8.77 3.32
N PHE A 318 16.80 8.96 4.64
CA PHE A 318 16.61 10.27 5.25
C PHE A 318 17.34 10.41 6.58
N LYS A 319 17.64 11.65 6.96
CA LYS A 319 18.32 12.00 8.21
C LYS A 319 17.31 12.46 9.26
N LEU A 320 17.47 11.99 10.50
CA LEU A 320 16.61 12.35 11.63
C LEU A 320 17.43 12.65 12.89
N PRO A 321 16.98 13.59 13.74
CA PRO A 321 17.55 13.79 15.06
C PRO A 321 17.21 12.62 16.00
N VAL A 322 18.11 12.31 16.93
CA VAL A 322 17.89 11.32 17.98
C VAL A 322 17.25 12.00 19.20
N GLU A 323 16.11 11.47 19.65
CA GLU A 323 15.34 12.02 20.77
C GLU A 323 16.23 12.20 22.02
N GLY A 324 16.26 13.43 22.55
CA GLY A 324 16.97 13.75 23.78
C GLY A 324 18.49 13.87 23.65
N SER A 325 19.03 14.01 22.43
CA SER A 325 20.44 14.32 22.19
C SER A 325 20.63 15.34 21.05
N ASP A 326 21.86 15.82 20.89
CA ASP A 326 22.27 16.68 19.75
C ASP A 326 22.71 15.84 18.53
N GLU A 327 22.57 14.51 18.59
CA GLU A 327 22.97 13.59 17.52
C GLU A 327 21.89 13.49 16.45
N SER A 328 22.29 13.27 15.20
CA SER A 328 21.39 12.90 14.11
C SER A 328 21.97 11.71 13.36
N LYS A 329 21.10 10.82 12.89
CA LYS A 329 21.48 9.63 12.14
C LYS A 329 20.66 9.51 10.86
N TRP A 330 21.24 8.82 9.88
CA TRP A 330 20.54 8.43 8.68
C TRP A 330 19.79 7.12 8.91
N VAL A 331 18.60 7.04 8.34
CA VAL A 331 17.74 5.87 8.31
C VAL A 331 17.61 5.42 6.86
N LEU A 332 17.99 4.19 6.58
CA LEU A 332 17.71 3.53 5.32
C LEU A 332 16.58 2.53 5.53
N LEU A 333 15.39 2.83 4.99
CA LEU A 333 14.30 1.87 4.89
C LEU A 333 14.60 0.86 3.78
N CYS A 334 14.28 -0.40 4.06
CA CYS A 334 14.37 -1.50 3.11
C CYS A 334 13.15 -2.38 3.31
N ASN A 335 12.29 -2.46 2.29
CA ASN A 335 11.18 -3.40 2.31
C ASN A 335 11.67 -4.75 1.75
N ILE A 336 11.12 -5.85 2.24
CA ILE A 336 11.57 -7.20 1.86
C ILE A 336 10.39 -8.14 1.61
N ASN A 337 10.48 -9.00 0.59
CA ASN A 337 9.50 -10.05 0.31
C ASN A 337 10.08 -11.32 -0.36
N PRO A 338 9.86 -12.54 0.17
CA PRO A 338 9.44 -12.83 1.55
C PRO A 338 10.58 -12.50 2.54
N GLY A 339 10.49 -12.96 3.79
CA GLY A 339 11.55 -12.76 4.79
C GLY A 339 11.20 -11.78 5.91
N GLY A 340 9.93 -11.37 5.99
CA GLY A 340 9.38 -10.66 7.14
C GLY A 340 9.32 -11.54 8.40
N PRO A 341 9.29 -10.93 9.60
CA PRO A 341 9.44 -11.65 10.87
C PRO A 341 8.34 -12.68 11.16
N PHE A 342 7.19 -12.56 10.49
CA PHE A 342 6.03 -13.47 10.62
C PHE A 342 5.62 -14.10 9.29
N GLY A 343 6.57 -14.19 8.34
CA GLY A 343 6.35 -14.68 6.99
C GLY A 343 5.87 -13.59 6.03
N GLY A 344 6.17 -13.79 4.75
CA GLY A 344 5.82 -12.83 3.71
C GLY A 344 6.62 -11.55 3.80
N SER A 345 5.93 -10.44 3.59
CA SER A 345 6.53 -9.12 3.36
C SER A 345 6.64 -8.31 4.65
N ALA A 346 7.67 -7.48 4.78
CA ALA A 346 7.84 -6.54 5.90
C ALA A 346 8.75 -5.36 5.58
N THR A 347 8.79 -4.36 6.47
CA THR A 347 9.71 -3.23 6.41
C THR A 347 10.82 -3.37 7.46
N GLN A 348 12.05 -3.63 7.00
CA GLN A 348 13.25 -3.49 7.83
C GLN A 348 13.89 -2.11 7.63
N TYR A 349 14.80 -1.74 8.53
CA TYR A 349 15.58 -0.52 8.40
C TYR A 349 16.97 -0.64 8.99
N PHE A 350 17.86 0.25 8.54
CA PHE A 350 19.21 0.40 9.04
C PHE A 350 19.41 1.83 9.56
N ILE A 351 20.12 1.95 10.68
CA ILE A 351 20.55 3.24 11.24
C ILE A 351 22.05 3.36 10.97
N GLY A 352 22.51 4.55 10.60
CA GLY A 352 23.92 4.78 10.33
C GLY A 352 24.24 6.21 9.93
N ASP A 353 25.36 6.36 9.24
CA ASP A 353 25.86 7.62 8.70
C ASP A 353 25.91 7.55 7.17
N PHE A 354 25.70 8.69 6.51
CA PHE A 354 25.76 8.81 5.06
C PHE A 354 26.57 10.05 4.69
N ASP A 355 27.60 9.87 3.86
CA ASP A 355 28.53 10.92 3.46
C ASP A 355 28.16 11.60 2.13
N GLY A 356 26.95 11.31 1.63
CA GLY A 356 26.49 11.74 0.30
C GLY A 356 26.76 10.74 -0.81
N THR A 357 27.56 9.71 -0.56
CA THR A 357 27.87 8.64 -1.53
C THR A 357 27.75 7.23 -0.95
N THR A 358 28.11 7.02 0.32
CA THR A 358 28.20 5.71 0.97
C THR A 358 27.44 5.71 2.29
N PHE A 359 26.57 4.72 2.50
CA PHE A 359 25.89 4.49 3.78
C PHE A 359 26.71 3.54 4.65
N THR A 360 27.05 3.97 5.86
CA THR A 360 27.79 3.19 6.86
C THR A 360 26.87 2.86 8.03
N PRO A 361 26.51 1.57 8.25
CA PRO A 361 25.56 1.20 9.28
C PRO A 361 26.21 1.24 10.68
N ASP A 362 25.41 1.63 11.68
CA ASP A 362 25.76 1.46 13.07
C ASP A 362 25.88 -0.04 13.43
N ARG A 363 26.74 -0.33 14.41
CA ARG A 363 27.00 -1.69 14.90
C ARG A 363 26.63 -1.79 16.37
N ASP A 364 26.15 -2.97 16.76
CA ASP A 364 25.94 -3.32 18.16
C ASP A 364 27.27 -3.51 18.91
N ALA A 365 27.19 -3.77 20.22
CA ALA A 365 28.36 -3.99 21.07
C ALA A 365 29.21 -5.21 20.67
N SER A 366 28.68 -6.14 19.87
CA SER A 366 29.39 -7.31 19.33
C SER A 366 30.00 -7.03 17.95
N GLY A 367 29.80 -5.83 17.40
CA GLY A 367 30.28 -5.44 16.07
C GLY A 367 29.36 -5.85 14.93
N ASN A 368 28.14 -6.34 15.20
CA ASN A 368 27.20 -6.76 14.16
C ASN A 368 26.26 -5.61 13.76
N VAL A 369 25.76 -5.64 12.52
CA VAL A 369 24.69 -4.73 12.09
C VAL A 369 23.35 -5.36 12.48
N PRO A 370 22.56 -4.75 13.37
CA PRO A 370 21.32 -5.32 13.86
C PRO A 370 20.22 -5.27 12.79
N THR A 371 19.48 -6.37 12.62
CA THR A 371 18.22 -6.37 11.87
C THR A 371 17.13 -5.71 12.70
N LYS A 372 16.53 -4.63 12.19
CA LYS A 372 15.47 -3.88 12.88
C LYS A 372 14.23 -3.81 12.00
N TRP A 373 13.06 -3.95 12.63
CA TRP A 373 11.76 -3.94 11.95
C TRP A 373 10.99 -2.68 12.35
N MET A 374 10.39 -2.02 11.36
CA MET A 374 9.62 -0.79 11.58
C MET A 374 8.21 -1.07 12.14
N ASP A 375 7.67 -2.23 11.81
CA ASP A 375 6.37 -2.73 12.24
C ASP A 375 6.47 -4.24 12.50
N TYR A 376 5.85 -4.70 13.59
CA TYR A 376 5.85 -6.08 14.03
C TYR A 376 4.50 -6.77 13.81
N GLY A 377 3.59 -6.15 13.06
CA GLY A 377 2.43 -6.80 12.49
C GLY A 377 2.75 -7.50 11.18
N LYS A 378 1.78 -8.25 10.64
CA LYS A 378 1.98 -9.00 9.39
C LYS A 378 1.67 -8.18 8.14
N ASP A 379 0.99 -7.04 8.25
CA ASP A 379 0.42 -6.29 7.13
C ASP A 379 1.00 -4.89 6.99
N HIS A 380 2.33 -4.78 6.96
CA HIS A 380 3.04 -3.51 6.78
C HIS A 380 4.28 -3.70 5.89
N TYR A 381 4.20 -3.19 4.67
CA TYR A 381 5.26 -3.32 3.68
C TYR A 381 5.25 -2.13 2.71
N ALA A 382 6.23 -2.03 1.81
CA ALA A 382 6.42 -0.92 0.86
C ALA A 382 6.29 0.46 1.51
N THR A 383 6.86 0.62 2.71
CA THR A 383 6.79 1.89 3.45
C THR A 383 7.84 2.86 2.93
N VAL A 384 7.38 4.03 2.54
CA VAL A 384 8.17 5.14 2.00
C VAL A 384 7.66 6.47 2.58
N SER A 385 8.45 7.53 2.48
CA SER A 385 8.12 8.86 3.00
C SER A 385 7.64 9.84 1.93
N PHE A 386 6.89 10.85 2.38
CA PHE A 386 6.62 12.04 1.59
C PHE A 386 7.90 12.87 1.46
N SER A 387 8.29 13.19 0.24
CA SER A 387 9.28 14.24 0.01
C SER A 387 8.68 15.61 0.30
N ASN A 388 9.54 16.55 0.74
CA ASN A 388 9.15 17.91 1.04
C ASN A 388 8.01 18.07 2.07
N ALA A 389 7.82 17.10 2.97
CA ALA A 389 6.86 17.21 4.06
C ALA A 389 7.13 18.49 4.91
N PRO A 390 6.08 19.21 5.34
CA PRO A 390 6.22 20.46 6.08
C PRO A 390 6.87 20.23 7.46
N ASP A 391 7.40 21.30 8.04
CA ASP A 391 7.97 21.31 9.39
C ASP A 391 9.13 20.31 9.60
N ASN A 392 9.83 19.94 8.51
CA ASN A 392 10.89 18.91 8.49
C ASN A 392 10.44 17.56 9.05
N ARG A 393 9.14 17.28 8.95
CA ARG A 393 8.55 16.00 9.32
C ARG A 393 9.07 14.88 8.42
N ARG A 394 9.01 13.66 8.93
CA ARG A 394 9.23 12.45 8.13
C ARG A 394 7.97 11.62 8.17
N THR A 395 6.97 12.09 7.44
CA THR A 395 5.69 11.40 7.29
C THR A 395 5.85 10.24 6.32
N VAL A 396 5.45 9.04 6.73
CA VAL A 396 5.47 7.81 5.93
C VAL A 396 4.08 7.19 5.82
N ILE A 397 3.89 6.44 4.75
CA ILE A 397 2.74 5.54 4.54
C ILE A 397 3.30 4.21 4.00
N GLY A 398 2.72 3.10 4.46
CA GLY A 398 2.98 1.75 3.93
C GLY A 398 1.78 1.18 3.17
N TRP A 399 2.02 0.11 2.42
CA TRP A 399 0.97 -0.78 1.94
C TRP A 399 0.51 -1.71 3.07
N MET A 400 -0.78 -1.62 3.43
CA MET A 400 -1.39 -2.41 4.50
C MET A 400 -1.86 -3.76 3.98
N SER A 401 -0.91 -4.63 3.64
CA SER A 401 -1.16 -6.00 3.18
C SER A 401 0.11 -6.85 3.27
N ASN A 402 0.03 -8.08 2.77
CA ASN A 402 1.17 -9.00 2.71
C ASN A 402 1.07 -9.86 1.45
N TRP A 403 2.17 -10.00 0.70
CA TRP A 403 2.20 -10.75 -0.56
C TRP A 403 1.77 -12.21 -0.42
N GLN A 404 1.86 -12.83 0.76
CA GLN A 404 1.41 -14.22 0.98
C GLN A 404 -0.09 -14.43 0.70
N TYR A 405 -0.91 -13.40 0.86
CA TYR A 405 -2.36 -13.52 0.74
C TYR A 405 -3.05 -12.28 0.17
N ALA A 406 -2.31 -11.26 -0.26
CA ALA A 406 -2.88 -10.04 -0.82
C ALA A 406 -3.83 -10.35 -2.00
N ALA A 407 -3.54 -11.37 -2.81
CA ALA A 407 -4.41 -11.82 -3.88
C ALA A 407 -5.64 -12.63 -3.41
N GLU A 408 -5.79 -12.96 -2.13
CA GLU A 408 -6.81 -13.90 -1.65
C GLU A 408 -7.75 -13.29 -0.60
N VAL A 409 -7.46 -12.07 -0.12
CA VAL A 409 -8.32 -11.37 0.85
C VAL A 409 -9.77 -11.26 0.34
N PRO A 410 -10.77 -11.36 1.23
CA PRO A 410 -12.19 -11.49 0.87
C PRO A 410 -12.84 -10.15 0.46
N THR A 411 -12.24 -9.45 -0.49
CA THR A 411 -12.70 -8.19 -1.12
C THR A 411 -12.75 -8.36 -2.63
N MET A 412 -13.66 -7.68 -3.32
CA MET A 412 -13.88 -7.87 -4.76
C MET A 412 -13.57 -6.61 -5.57
N GLN A 413 -14.46 -5.61 -5.54
CA GLN A 413 -14.40 -4.38 -6.33
C GLN A 413 -13.17 -3.53 -6.02
N PHE A 414 -12.61 -3.64 -4.81
CA PHE A 414 -11.33 -3.02 -4.46
C PHE A 414 -10.42 -4.04 -3.81
N ARG A 415 -9.14 -3.72 -3.76
CA ARG A 415 -8.18 -4.46 -2.96
C ARG A 415 -7.12 -3.58 -2.36
N SER A 416 -6.79 -3.92 -1.12
CA SER A 416 -5.80 -3.27 -0.26
C SER A 416 -6.18 -1.88 0.22
N ALA A 417 -5.39 -1.42 1.18
CA ALA A 417 -5.41 -0.09 1.74
C ALA A 417 -3.96 0.35 2.03
N ASN A 418 -3.76 1.64 2.25
CA ASN A 418 -2.55 2.13 2.88
C ASN A 418 -2.69 2.10 4.41
N THR A 419 -1.58 2.01 5.12
CA THR A 419 -1.56 2.21 6.58
C THR A 419 -1.99 3.63 6.91
N LEU A 420 -2.31 3.89 8.18
CA LEU A 420 -2.37 5.25 8.69
C LEU A 420 -1.06 6.01 8.39
N PRO A 421 -1.13 7.34 8.14
CA PRO A 421 0.06 8.17 8.05
C PRO A 421 0.81 8.18 9.39
N ARG A 422 2.14 8.09 9.34
CA ARG A 422 2.99 7.98 10.53
C ARG A 422 4.17 8.93 10.47
N GLU A 423 4.58 9.42 11.63
CA GLU A 423 5.80 10.21 11.80
C GLU A 423 6.94 9.33 12.27
N VAL A 424 8.04 9.35 11.52
CA VAL A 424 9.27 8.64 11.89
C VAL A 424 10.13 9.52 12.79
N GLY A 425 10.53 8.96 13.92
CA GLY A 425 11.52 9.55 14.83
C GLY A 425 12.62 8.56 15.18
N LEU A 426 13.66 9.02 15.88
CA LEU A 426 14.70 8.15 16.41
C LEU A 426 14.77 8.25 17.93
N PHE A 427 14.93 7.11 18.60
CA PHE A 427 15.09 7.05 20.06
C PHE A 427 16.18 6.05 20.45
N LYS A 428 16.76 6.23 21.64
CA LYS A 428 17.72 5.28 22.21
C LYS A 428 17.01 4.24 23.06
N GLY A 429 17.21 2.96 22.72
CA GLY A 429 16.72 1.82 23.49
C GLY A 429 17.53 1.57 24.77
N ASN A 430 17.01 0.71 25.65
CA ASN A 430 17.66 0.36 26.91
C ASN A 430 18.97 -0.40 26.72
N ASP A 431 19.14 -1.06 25.58
CA ASP A 431 20.35 -1.76 25.18
C ASP A 431 21.42 -0.81 24.59
N GLY A 432 21.11 0.49 24.53
CA GLY A 432 22.01 1.52 24.03
C GLY A 432 21.99 1.72 22.52
N GLN A 433 21.20 0.94 21.77
CA GLN A 433 21.06 1.11 20.33
C GLN A 433 20.06 2.22 19.98
N ILE A 434 20.15 2.78 18.77
CA ILE A 434 19.17 3.73 18.22
C ILE A 434 18.14 2.97 17.38
N TYR A 435 16.87 3.27 17.57
CA TYR A 435 15.73 2.65 16.88
C TYR A 435 14.85 3.73 16.24
N ALA A 436 14.16 3.35 15.17
CA ALA A 436 13.10 4.16 14.59
C ALA A 436 11.80 3.98 15.39
N SER A 437 11.16 5.10 15.76
CA SER A 437 9.75 5.13 16.13
C SER A 437 8.90 5.45 14.90
N SER A 438 7.64 5.01 14.93
CA SER A 438 6.64 5.23 13.88
C SER A 438 5.32 5.59 14.56
N ALA A 439 5.14 6.88 14.86
CA ALA A 439 4.01 7.38 15.64
C ALA A 439 2.84 7.78 14.73
N PRO A 440 1.56 7.62 15.13
CA PRO A 440 0.43 8.09 14.32
C PRO A 440 0.52 9.60 14.07
N SER A 441 0.30 10.01 12.82
CA SER A 441 0.30 11.42 12.41
C SER A 441 -0.60 12.29 13.30
N PRO A 442 -0.20 13.53 13.65
CA PRO A 442 -1.02 14.43 14.47
C PRO A 442 -2.41 14.69 13.89
N GLU A 443 -2.54 14.69 12.56
CA GLU A 443 -3.80 14.88 11.84
C GLU A 443 -4.86 13.86 12.28
N LEU A 444 -4.47 12.64 12.66
CA LEU A 444 -5.37 11.58 13.10
C LEU A 444 -6.14 11.92 14.38
N LEU A 445 -5.71 12.93 15.13
CA LEU A 445 -6.49 13.46 16.26
C LEU A 445 -7.83 14.05 15.79
N SER A 446 -7.92 14.53 14.55
CA SER A 446 -9.15 15.09 13.98
C SER A 446 -10.24 14.04 13.76
N LEU A 447 -9.86 12.78 13.54
CA LEU A 447 -10.78 11.64 13.42
C LEU A 447 -11.56 11.38 14.71
N ARG A 448 -11.07 11.83 15.87
CA ARG A 448 -11.73 11.61 17.16
C ARG A 448 -13.12 12.22 17.19
N GLY A 449 -14.10 11.36 17.31
CA GLY A 449 -15.48 11.66 17.65
C GLY A 449 -15.71 11.71 19.16
N LYS A 450 -16.87 11.24 19.58
CA LYS A 450 -17.26 11.25 20.99
C LYS A 450 -16.50 10.15 21.74
N ALA A 451 -15.97 10.48 22.92
CA ALA A 451 -15.53 9.47 23.88
C ALA A 451 -16.77 8.74 24.43
N VAL A 452 -17.03 7.52 23.96
CA VAL A 452 -18.13 6.67 24.44
C VAL A 452 -17.75 5.90 25.71
N THR A 453 -16.44 5.80 25.98
CA THR A 453 -15.87 5.37 27.25
C THR A 453 -14.81 6.38 27.69
N ASP A 454 -14.82 6.78 28.96
CA ASP A 454 -13.77 7.59 29.60
C ASP A 454 -13.58 7.11 31.04
N VAL A 455 -12.54 6.30 31.26
CA VAL A 455 -12.20 5.72 32.55
C VAL A 455 -10.81 6.19 32.96
N LYS A 456 -10.77 7.04 33.98
CA LYS A 456 -9.51 7.61 34.51
C LYS A 456 -8.56 6.54 35.03
N SER A 457 -9.07 5.60 35.81
CA SER A 457 -8.28 4.49 36.36
C SER A 457 -9.16 3.32 36.77
N ILE A 458 -8.75 2.11 36.44
CA ILE A 458 -9.41 0.85 36.81
C ILE A 458 -8.37 -0.24 37.09
N LYS A 459 -8.69 -1.15 38.02
CA LYS A 459 -7.88 -2.37 38.24
C LYS A 459 -8.48 -3.54 37.47
N ALA A 460 -7.71 -4.10 36.56
CA ALA A 460 -7.98 -5.38 35.91
C ALA A 460 -7.31 -6.50 36.71
N GLY A 461 -8.00 -7.62 36.87
CA GLY A 461 -7.49 -8.85 37.51
C GLY A 461 -7.95 -10.06 36.72
N ALA A 462 -7.96 -11.25 37.34
CA ALA A 462 -8.38 -12.48 36.65
C ALA A 462 -9.80 -12.41 36.06
N LYS A 463 -10.73 -11.71 36.73
CA LYS A 463 -12.05 -11.42 36.16
C LYS A 463 -11.95 -10.23 35.20
N ALA A 464 -12.25 -10.46 33.93
CA ALA A 464 -12.22 -9.45 32.89
C ALA A 464 -13.16 -8.27 33.17
N ARG A 465 -12.73 -7.07 32.77
CA ARG A 465 -13.53 -5.84 32.68
C ARG A 465 -13.92 -5.62 31.24
N ASN A 466 -15.22 -5.52 30.96
CA ASN A 466 -15.74 -5.37 29.62
C ASN A 466 -16.20 -3.94 29.37
N TYR A 467 -15.90 -3.43 28.18
CA TYR A 467 -16.31 -2.13 27.67
C TYR A 467 -16.91 -2.32 26.28
N ASN A 468 -18.02 -1.65 26.01
CA ASN A 468 -18.66 -1.72 24.70
C ASN A 468 -17.87 -0.86 23.70
N LEU A 469 -17.60 -1.43 22.53
CA LEU A 469 -17.15 -0.69 21.36
C LEU A 469 -18.36 0.00 20.71
N PRO A 470 -18.17 1.15 20.05
CA PRO A 470 -19.27 1.86 19.40
C PRO A 470 -19.85 1.04 18.25
N SER A 471 -21.16 1.16 17.99
CA SER A 471 -21.80 0.55 16.82
C SER A 471 -21.80 1.46 15.58
N VAL A 472 -21.47 2.74 15.76
CA VAL A 472 -21.36 3.70 14.65
C VAL A 472 -20.17 3.30 13.77
N ASN A 473 -20.27 3.52 12.46
CA ASN A 473 -19.20 3.23 11.50
C ASN A 473 -18.71 1.77 11.62
N ASP A 474 -19.63 0.83 11.80
CA ASP A 474 -19.35 -0.61 11.86
C ASP A 474 -18.25 -0.99 12.87
N GLY A 475 -18.20 -0.34 14.04
CA GLY A 475 -17.21 -0.66 15.07
C GLY A 475 -15.91 0.13 14.99
N ALA A 476 -15.74 0.98 13.96
CA ALA A 476 -14.53 1.77 13.80
C ALA A 476 -14.34 2.75 14.98
N CYS A 477 -13.16 2.71 15.59
CA CYS A 477 -12.85 3.50 16.78
C CYS A 477 -11.34 3.65 17.03
N GLU A 478 -10.99 4.64 17.84
CA GLU A 478 -9.67 4.74 18.46
C GLU A 478 -9.80 4.42 19.95
N ILE A 479 -8.94 3.52 20.44
CA ILE A 479 -8.79 3.19 21.85
C ILE A 479 -7.45 3.74 22.33
N VAL A 480 -7.47 4.50 23.44
CA VAL A 480 -6.26 5.00 24.09
C VAL A 480 -6.25 4.48 25.52
N MET A 481 -5.11 3.99 26.01
CA MET A 481 -4.95 3.63 27.42
C MET A 481 -3.48 3.56 27.84
N ASP A 482 -3.25 3.68 29.14
CA ASP A 482 -1.96 3.39 29.78
C ASP A 482 -2.11 2.12 30.66
N ILE A 483 -1.14 1.22 30.61
CA ILE A 483 -1.11 -0.01 31.40
C ILE A 483 0.06 0.05 32.37
N GLU A 484 -0.23 0.09 33.68
CA GLU A 484 0.74 -0.21 34.74
C GLU A 484 0.55 -1.69 35.16
N PRO A 485 1.44 -2.62 34.76
CA PRO A 485 1.22 -4.06 34.96
C PRO A 485 1.32 -4.50 36.42
N GLY A 486 1.99 -3.74 37.28
CA GLY A 486 2.18 -4.10 38.70
C GLY A 486 3.01 -5.38 38.84
N ARG A 487 2.43 -6.41 39.47
CA ARG A 487 3.06 -7.75 39.64
C ARG A 487 2.38 -8.85 38.79
N THR A 488 1.58 -8.44 37.80
CA THR A 488 0.90 -9.38 36.89
C THR A 488 1.91 -10.12 36.02
N SER A 489 1.62 -11.37 35.64
CA SER A 489 2.42 -12.06 34.61
C SER A 489 2.10 -11.53 33.22
N ASP A 490 0.82 -11.27 32.96
CA ASP A 490 0.33 -10.79 31.66
C ASP A 490 -0.84 -9.83 31.84
N VAL A 491 -1.01 -8.92 30.88
CA VAL A 491 -2.22 -8.12 30.69
C VAL A 491 -2.80 -8.47 29.33
N THR A 492 -4.06 -8.92 29.31
CA THR A 492 -4.73 -9.33 28.08
C THR A 492 -5.82 -8.34 27.71
N LEU A 493 -5.79 -7.91 26.45
CA LEU A 493 -6.83 -7.13 25.80
C LEU A 493 -7.50 -8.05 24.76
N THR A 494 -8.81 -8.18 24.80
CA THR A 494 -9.55 -9.00 23.83
C THR A 494 -10.64 -8.18 23.17
N LEU A 495 -10.54 -8.01 21.86
CA LEU A 495 -11.63 -7.50 21.03
C LEU A 495 -12.47 -8.70 20.62
N SER A 496 -13.79 -8.61 20.78
CA SER A 496 -14.70 -9.74 20.48
C SER A 496 -16.08 -9.29 20.01
N ASN A 497 -16.80 -10.19 19.34
CA ASN A 497 -18.19 -9.98 18.97
C ASN A 497 -19.11 -11.12 19.47
N HIS A 498 -20.40 -10.98 19.20
CA HIS A 498 -21.44 -11.93 19.59
C HIS A 498 -21.39 -13.28 18.84
N LYS A 499 -20.59 -13.39 17.76
CA LYS A 499 -20.35 -14.63 17.02
C LYS A 499 -19.20 -15.46 17.62
N GLY A 500 -18.51 -14.94 18.63
CA GLY A 500 -17.36 -15.59 19.26
C GLY A 500 -16.04 -15.32 18.54
N GLU A 501 -16.03 -14.49 17.50
CA GLU A 501 -14.82 -14.05 16.81
C GLU A 501 -14.07 -13.05 17.69
N LYS A 502 -12.75 -13.13 17.69
CA LYS A 502 -11.91 -12.35 18.59
C LYS A 502 -10.49 -12.11 18.07
N VAL A 503 -9.92 -11.01 18.54
CA VAL A 503 -8.48 -10.71 18.48
C VAL A 503 -7.99 -10.62 19.92
N VAL A 504 -6.91 -11.34 20.22
CA VAL A 504 -6.31 -11.35 21.56
C VAL A 504 -4.94 -10.69 21.50
N MET A 505 -4.77 -9.63 22.27
CA MET A 505 -3.50 -8.96 22.46
C MET A 505 -2.99 -9.19 23.87
N THR A 506 -1.71 -9.54 24.04
CA THR A 506 -1.14 -9.84 25.36
C THR A 506 0.15 -9.09 25.57
N TYR A 507 0.17 -8.24 26.60
CA TYR A 507 1.38 -7.60 27.08
C TYR A 507 2.01 -8.45 28.19
N ASN A 508 3.23 -8.90 27.96
CA ASN A 508 4.06 -9.57 28.95
C ASN A 508 5.15 -8.59 29.45
N PRO A 509 5.04 -8.06 30.68
CA PRO A 509 6.00 -7.11 31.23
C PRO A 509 7.37 -7.71 31.58
N ALA A 510 7.47 -9.02 31.81
CA ALA A 510 8.73 -9.66 32.17
C ALA A 510 9.63 -9.86 30.93
N GLU A 511 9.02 -10.27 29.82
CA GLU A 511 9.69 -10.43 28.52
C GLU A 511 9.68 -9.13 27.70
N GLU A 512 9.03 -8.07 28.20
CA GLU A 512 8.83 -6.79 27.52
C GLU A 512 8.22 -6.94 26.10
N THR A 513 7.26 -7.86 25.93
CA THR A 513 6.63 -8.14 24.62
C THR A 513 5.14 -7.82 24.59
N MET A 514 4.65 -7.45 23.40
CA MET A 514 3.24 -7.34 23.05
C MET A 514 2.93 -8.31 21.91
N SER A 515 2.00 -9.24 22.11
CA SER A 515 1.53 -10.14 21.06
C SER A 515 0.18 -9.74 20.50
N PHE A 516 -0.11 -10.17 19.28
CA PHE A 516 -1.38 -10.00 18.59
C PHE A 516 -1.79 -11.31 17.91
N ASP A 517 -2.85 -11.94 18.38
CA ASP A 517 -3.41 -13.19 17.86
C ASP A 517 -4.70 -12.92 17.09
N ARG A 518 -4.66 -13.20 15.77
CA ARG A 518 -5.81 -13.05 14.87
C ARG A 518 -6.39 -14.36 14.36
N ARG A 519 -5.98 -15.51 14.90
CA ARG A 519 -6.39 -16.82 14.38
C ARG A 519 -7.90 -17.06 14.45
N GLU A 520 -8.58 -16.40 15.39
CA GLU A 520 -10.03 -16.45 15.57
C GLU A 520 -10.71 -15.11 15.21
N SER A 521 -10.07 -14.26 14.39
CA SER A 521 -10.52 -12.89 14.11
C SER A 521 -11.77 -12.77 13.23
N GLY A 522 -12.22 -13.86 12.61
CA GLY A 522 -13.34 -13.88 11.68
C GLY A 522 -13.08 -14.85 10.53
N VAL A 523 -13.27 -14.38 9.31
CA VAL A 523 -12.90 -15.13 8.09
C VAL A 523 -11.37 -15.18 8.00
N THR A 524 -10.80 -16.37 8.08
CA THR A 524 -9.33 -16.58 8.07
C THR A 524 -8.90 -17.71 7.12
N ASP A 525 -9.85 -18.43 6.54
CA ASP A 525 -9.63 -19.66 5.76
C ASP A 525 -9.32 -19.41 4.28
N PHE A 526 -9.35 -18.14 3.83
CA PHE A 526 -8.99 -17.78 2.47
C PHE A 526 -7.50 -17.99 2.17
N SER A 527 -6.63 -18.05 3.18
CA SER A 527 -5.21 -18.38 3.05
C SER A 527 -4.68 -19.07 4.31
N GLN A 528 -3.82 -20.08 4.14
CA GLN A 528 -3.18 -20.79 5.26
C GLN A 528 -2.19 -19.90 6.03
N ASP A 529 -1.66 -18.85 5.40
CA ASP A 529 -0.70 -17.93 5.99
C ASP A 529 -1.38 -16.77 6.75
N PHE A 530 -2.68 -16.58 6.60
CA PHE A 530 -3.40 -15.49 7.26
C PHE A 530 -3.50 -15.67 8.78
N PRO A 531 -4.01 -16.79 9.34
CA PRO A 531 -4.12 -16.96 10.79
C PRO A 531 -2.73 -16.99 11.45
N ALA A 532 -2.41 -15.94 12.20
CA ALA A 532 -1.07 -15.75 12.78
C ALA A 532 -1.12 -15.17 14.19
N VAL A 533 -0.02 -15.39 14.93
CA VAL A 533 0.31 -14.65 16.15
C VAL A 533 1.58 -13.86 15.85
N THR A 534 1.50 -12.55 15.94
CA THR A 534 2.65 -11.65 15.79
C THR A 534 3.10 -11.14 17.16
N VAL A 535 4.38 -10.79 17.31
CA VAL A 535 4.98 -10.40 18.59
C VAL A 535 5.95 -9.25 18.42
N SER A 536 5.82 -8.22 19.23
CA SER A 536 6.66 -7.03 19.19
C SER A 536 7.40 -6.83 20.52
N PRO A 537 8.70 -6.49 20.51
CA PRO A 537 9.33 -5.89 21.68
C PRO A 537 8.71 -4.52 21.97
N THR A 538 8.47 -4.21 23.23
CA THR A 538 7.76 -2.97 23.64
C THR A 538 8.68 -1.78 23.85
N PHE A 539 9.99 -2.00 23.88
CA PHE A 539 11.03 -0.99 24.12
C PHE A 539 10.72 -0.09 25.33
N GLY A 540 10.13 -0.67 26.37
CA GLY A 540 9.66 0.06 27.54
C GLY A 540 10.82 0.57 28.40
N LYS A 541 10.82 1.86 28.73
CA LYS A 541 11.77 2.46 29.69
C LYS A 541 11.18 2.56 31.10
N ASP A 542 9.86 2.55 31.19
CA ASP A 542 9.08 2.77 32.41
C ASP A 542 8.19 1.56 32.71
N SER A 543 7.74 1.45 33.96
CA SER A 543 6.73 0.47 34.40
C SER A 543 5.33 0.72 33.84
N ARG A 544 5.22 1.42 32.71
CA ARG A 544 3.98 1.81 32.05
C ARG A 544 4.09 1.59 30.54
N LEU A 545 3.10 0.92 29.97
CA LEU A 545 2.90 0.77 28.53
C LEU A 545 1.77 1.69 28.07
N SER A 546 2.07 2.66 27.21
CA SER A 546 1.04 3.50 26.55
C SER A 546 0.60 2.84 25.25
N LEU A 547 -0.70 2.80 24.98
CA LEU A 547 -1.28 2.23 23.76
C LEU A 547 -2.26 3.21 23.09
N ARG A 548 -2.14 3.33 21.77
CA ARG A 548 -3.15 3.87 20.86
C ARG A 548 -3.49 2.77 19.85
N ILE A 549 -4.74 2.34 19.82
CA ILE A 549 -5.22 1.25 18.97
C ILE A 549 -6.28 1.81 18.04
N PHE A 550 -6.07 1.69 16.74
CA PHE A 550 -7.03 2.07 15.71
C PHE A 550 -7.71 0.82 15.18
N ILE A 551 -9.03 0.79 15.20
CA ILE A 551 -9.86 -0.31 14.70
C ILE A 551 -10.66 0.23 13.53
N ASP A 552 -10.53 -0.41 12.37
CA ASP A 552 -11.35 -0.17 11.17
C ASP A 552 -12.06 -1.48 10.77
N ARG A 553 -12.84 -1.46 9.68
CA ARG A 553 -13.64 -2.62 9.23
C ARG A 553 -12.82 -3.89 9.00
N SER A 554 -11.58 -3.75 8.56
CA SER A 554 -10.72 -4.88 8.20
C SER A 554 -9.27 -4.75 8.65
N SER A 555 -8.97 -3.85 9.58
CA SER A 555 -7.62 -3.65 10.09
C SER A 555 -7.61 -3.22 11.54
N ILE A 556 -6.53 -3.56 12.24
CA ILE A 556 -6.19 -3.06 13.55
C ILE A 556 -4.72 -2.63 13.53
N GLU A 557 -4.46 -1.37 13.86
CA GLU A 557 -3.12 -0.82 14.05
C GLU A 557 -2.90 -0.50 15.53
N VAL A 558 -1.91 -1.15 16.15
CA VAL A 558 -1.53 -0.96 17.56
C VAL A 558 -0.25 -0.17 17.62
N PHE A 559 -0.29 1.04 18.17
CA PHE A 559 0.88 1.89 18.41
C PHE A 559 1.17 1.93 19.90
N GLY A 560 2.37 1.52 20.29
CA GLY A 560 2.80 1.52 21.67
C GLY A 560 3.92 2.50 21.95
N ASN A 561 3.88 3.08 23.15
CA ASN A 561 4.89 4.01 23.66
C ASN A 561 5.24 5.11 22.64
N ASP A 562 4.21 5.80 22.13
CA ASP A 562 4.36 6.88 21.15
C ASP A 562 5.08 6.43 19.86
N GLY A 563 4.77 5.22 19.40
CA GLY A 563 5.27 4.66 18.14
C GLY A 563 6.61 3.93 18.24
N ARG A 564 7.16 3.74 19.45
CA ARG A 564 8.39 2.93 19.63
C ARG A 564 8.22 1.48 19.21
N PHE A 565 6.99 0.99 19.21
CA PHE A 565 6.63 -0.21 18.47
C PHE A 565 5.26 -0.06 17.83
N VAL A 566 5.06 -0.76 16.72
CA VAL A 566 3.80 -0.78 15.98
C VAL A 566 3.47 -2.21 15.56
N MET A 567 2.18 -2.54 15.53
CA MET A 567 1.68 -3.80 14.97
C MET A 567 0.49 -3.52 14.06
N THR A 568 0.67 -3.71 12.76
CA THR A 568 -0.38 -3.57 11.74
C THR A 568 -0.87 -4.92 11.28
N ASN A 569 -2.16 -5.21 11.50
CA ASN A 569 -2.74 -6.49 11.10
C ASN A 569 -4.12 -6.30 10.47
N LEU A 570 -4.31 -6.90 9.30
CA LEU A 570 -5.63 -7.10 8.72
C LEU A 570 -6.42 -8.12 9.54
N VAL A 571 -7.74 -7.94 9.57
CA VAL A 571 -8.75 -8.81 10.17
C VAL A 571 -10.00 -8.82 9.30
N PHE A 572 -10.78 -9.89 9.29
CA PHE A 572 -12.01 -9.97 8.48
C PHE A 572 -13.20 -10.49 9.29
N PRO A 573 -13.63 -9.76 10.33
CA PRO A 573 -14.71 -10.21 11.20
C PRO A 573 -16.03 -10.37 10.43
N THR A 574 -16.79 -11.43 10.68
CA THR A 574 -18.09 -11.59 10.00
C THR A 574 -19.10 -10.54 10.48
N THR A 575 -18.94 -10.06 11.71
CA THR A 575 -19.64 -8.91 12.28
C THR A 575 -18.68 -8.06 13.10
N SER A 576 -18.84 -6.74 13.13
CA SER A 576 -17.94 -5.85 13.88
C SER A 576 -17.70 -6.29 15.33
N TYR A 577 -16.48 -6.10 15.83
CA TYR A 577 -16.19 -6.29 17.25
C TYR A 577 -17.03 -5.34 18.09
N THR A 578 -17.61 -5.84 19.18
CA THR A 578 -18.55 -5.09 20.03
C THR A 578 -18.02 -4.88 21.44
N THR A 579 -16.98 -5.61 21.85
CA THR A 579 -16.51 -5.63 23.23
C THR A 579 -14.99 -5.59 23.29
N LEU A 580 -14.46 -4.67 24.10
CA LEU A 580 -13.11 -4.73 24.64
C LEU A 580 -13.15 -5.35 26.04
N SER A 581 -12.44 -6.47 26.23
CA SER A 581 -12.24 -7.12 27.51
C SER A 581 -10.80 -6.94 28.00
N LEU A 582 -10.63 -6.49 29.25
CA LEU A 582 -9.33 -6.28 29.90
C LEU A 582 -9.19 -7.21 31.11
N SER A 583 -8.16 -8.04 31.14
CA SER A 583 -7.83 -8.94 32.26
C SER A 583 -6.35 -8.93 32.58
N ALA A 584 -5.99 -9.45 33.75
CA ALA A 584 -4.61 -9.55 34.21
C ALA A 584 -4.41 -10.89 34.94
N ALA A 585 -3.35 -11.61 34.59
CA ALA A 585 -3.05 -12.94 35.12
C ALA A 585 -2.10 -12.88 36.33
N ASN A 586 -2.38 -13.69 37.37
CA ASN A 586 -1.52 -13.80 38.57
C ASN A 586 -1.26 -12.46 39.30
N GLY A 587 -2.16 -11.49 39.18
CA GLY A 587 -1.99 -10.18 39.79
C GLY A 587 -3.12 -9.22 39.46
N LYS A 588 -2.82 -7.93 39.57
CA LYS A 588 -3.69 -6.85 39.12
C LYS A 588 -2.87 -5.84 38.34
N ALA A 589 -3.35 -5.47 37.16
CA ALA A 589 -2.84 -4.34 36.41
C ALA A 589 -3.76 -3.14 36.63
N LYS A 590 -3.18 -1.94 36.63
CA LYS A 590 -3.93 -0.68 36.68
C LYS A 590 -3.93 -0.11 35.27
N ILE A 591 -5.13 0.07 34.73
CA ILE A 591 -5.36 0.68 33.43
C ILE A 591 -5.77 2.12 33.69
N ASN A 592 -5.00 3.07 33.17
CA ASN A 592 -5.31 4.49 33.27
C ASN A 592 -5.72 5.06 31.92
N ASN A 593 -6.45 6.18 31.96
CA ASN A 593 -6.81 6.96 30.78
C ASN A 593 -7.45 6.14 29.66
N LEU A 594 -8.22 5.10 30.00
CA LEU A 594 -8.92 4.30 29.00
C LEU A 594 -10.01 5.15 28.37
N LYS A 595 -9.82 5.46 27.09
CA LYS A 595 -10.78 6.20 26.28
C LYS A 595 -11.07 5.42 25.01
N ILE A 596 -12.34 5.35 24.64
CA ILE A 596 -12.80 4.79 23.37
C ILE A 596 -13.54 5.89 22.63
N TYR A 597 -12.95 6.36 21.53
CA TYR A 597 -13.52 7.40 20.68
C TYR A 597 -14.20 6.75 19.48
N THR A 598 -15.41 7.20 19.15
CA THR A 598 -15.95 6.96 17.80
C THR A 598 -15.06 7.64 16.78
N ILE A 599 -15.05 7.18 15.54
CA ILE A 599 -14.49 7.94 14.41
C ILE A 599 -15.59 8.83 13.81
N LYS A 600 -15.26 10.07 13.46
CA LYS A 600 -16.19 11.03 12.83
C LYS A 600 -16.42 10.74 11.36
#